data_AF-A0A0B4ZYE3-F1
#
_entry.id   AF-A0A0B4ZYE3-F1
#
_cell.length_a   1.000
_cell.length_b   1.000
_cell.length_c   1.000
_cell.angle_alpha   90.00
_cell.angle_beta   90.00
_cell.angle_gamma   90.00
#
_symmetry.space_group_name_H-M   'P 1'
#
loop_
_entity.id
_entity.type
_entity.pdbx_description
1 polymer ?
#
loop_
_entity_poly.entity_id
_entity_poly.type
_entity_poly.pdbx_seq_one_letter_code
_entity_poly.pdbx_strand_id
1 'polypeptide(L)'
;DRPFLGPNYWIIKNMGLLLPKNLLAKILYIILHEIVAFFVITQYMELYVIRSDLDLVLTNMKISMLSVVCIVKVHSFILWQKHWREVLNYVTAADKFERQSDDPIKSKIVETYTRYCRRLTYFYWALVFTTFLTTTGTPLMRYLSSSTFRENMRNGT
;
A
#
# COMPACT_ATOMS: atom_id res chain seq x y z
N ASP A 1 -15.99 17.16 -7.03
CA ASP A 1 -14.97 16.32 -7.70
C ASP A 1 -13.54 16.66 -7.32
N ARG A 2 -12.63 15.70 -7.51
CA ARG A 2 -11.16 15.81 -7.33
C ARG A 2 -10.46 15.39 -8.64
N PRO A 3 -10.41 16.25 -9.67
CA PRO A 3 -9.95 15.85 -10.99
C PRO A 3 -8.46 15.47 -11.00
N PHE A 4 -7.59 16.22 -10.32
CA PHE A 4 -6.17 15.87 -10.23
C PHE A 4 -5.89 14.63 -9.35
N LEU A 5 -6.31 14.67 -8.09
CA LEU A 5 -5.99 13.63 -7.08
C LEU A 5 -6.92 12.40 -7.11
N GLY A 6 -7.85 12.30 -8.07
CA GLY A 6 -8.95 11.33 -8.06
C GLY A 6 -8.53 9.90 -7.69
N PRO A 7 -7.68 9.23 -8.48
CA PRO A 7 -7.26 7.86 -8.19
C PRO A 7 -6.54 7.72 -6.84
N ASN A 8 -5.58 8.59 -6.53
CA ASN A 8 -4.84 8.54 -5.28
C ASN A 8 -5.76 8.71 -4.06
N TYR A 9 -6.67 9.68 -4.11
CA TYR A 9 -7.64 9.90 -3.05
C TYR A 9 -8.60 8.72 -2.89
N TRP A 10 -9.06 8.12 -3.99
CA TRP A 10 -9.93 6.94 -3.97
C TRP A 10 -9.24 5.77 -3.26
N ILE A 11 -7.97 5.52 -3.56
CA ILE A 11 -7.21 4.40 -2.98
C ILE A 11 -7.00 4.60 -1.48
N ILE A 12 -6.49 5.77 -1.07
CA ILE A 12 -6.24 6.07 0.35
C ILE A 12 -7.54 6.00 1.17
N LYS A 13 -8.67 6.41 0.57
CA LYS A 13 -9.99 6.31 1.20
C LYS A 13 -10.44 4.85 1.35
N ASN A 14 -10.36 4.04 0.30
CA ASN A 14 -10.86 2.66 0.34
C ASN A 14 -9.96 1.72 1.15
N MET A 15 -8.64 1.97 1.18
CA MET A 15 -7.70 1.24 2.04
C MET A 15 -7.81 1.61 3.53
N GLY A 16 -8.75 2.48 3.92
CA GLY A 16 -8.93 2.85 5.31
C GLY A 16 -7.80 3.70 5.90
N LEU A 17 -6.93 4.28 5.06
CA LEU A 17 -5.90 5.22 5.52
C LEU A 17 -6.53 6.58 5.81
N LEU A 18 -7.46 7.02 4.95
CA LEU A 18 -8.31 8.16 5.25
C LEU A 18 -9.55 7.70 6.03
N LEU A 19 -9.38 7.48 7.34
CA LEU A 19 -10.44 7.07 8.27
C LEU A 19 -11.80 7.77 8.00
N PRO A 20 -12.92 7.06 8.05
CA PRO A 20 -14.24 7.65 7.84
C PRO A 20 -14.63 8.59 9.00
N LYS A 21 -15.61 9.46 8.75
CA LYS A 21 -16.18 10.33 9.81
C LYS A 21 -17.06 9.56 10.80
N ASN A 22 -17.65 8.44 10.35
CA ASN A 22 -18.43 7.55 11.20
C ASN A 22 -17.54 6.90 12.26
N LEU A 23 -17.90 7.01 13.53
CA LEU A 23 -17.11 6.53 14.66
C LEU A 23 -16.90 5.01 14.61
N LEU A 24 -17.97 4.23 14.34
CA LEU A 24 -17.87 2.77 14.26
C LEU A 24 -16.93 2.32 13.15
N ALA A 25 -17.11 2.84 11.94
CA ALA A 25 -16.23 2.50 10.82
C ALA A 25 -14.79 2.97 11.06
N LYS A 26 -14.59 4.10 11.75
CA LYS A 26 -13.26 4.59 12.14
C LYS A 26 -12.56 3.59 13.06
N ILE A 27 -13.26 3.13 14.10
CA ILE A 27 -12.73 2.14 15.04
C ILE A 27 -12.39 0.83 14.32
N LEU A 28 -13.27 0.34 13.44
CA LEU A 28 -13.01 -0.88 12.66
C LEU A 28 -11.73 -0.79 11.81
N TYR A 29 -11.51 0.33 11.11
CA TYR A 29 -10.29 0.51 10.33
C TYR A 29 -9.03 0.62 11.20
N ILE A 30 -9.11 1.26 12.38
CA ILE A 30 -7.98 1.31 13.32
C ILE A 30 -7.65 -0.11 13.79
N ILE A 31 -8.65 -0.88 14.23
CA ILE A 31 -8.45 -2.28 14.65
C ILE A 31 -7.81 -3.11 13.53
N LEU A 32 -8.27 -2.93 12.29
CA LEU A 32 -7.68 -3.62 11.14
C LEU A 32 -6.19 -3.28 10.98
N HIS A 33 -5.80 -2.00 11.09
CA HIS A 33 -4.39 -1.60 11.02
C HIS A 33 -3.56 -2.17 12.18
N GLU A 34 -4.11 -2.20 13.40
CA GLU A 34 -3.44 -2.81 14.56
C GLU A 34 -3.25 -4.33 14.43
N ILE A 35 -4.21 -5.04 13.81
CA ILE A 35 -4.06 -6.46 13.50
C ILE A 35 -2.88 -6.68 12.54
N VAL A 36 -2.75 -5.84 11.50
CA VAL A 36 -1.62 -5.93 10.57
C VAL A 36 -0.32 -5.56 11.27
N ALA A 37 -0.31 -4.56 12.15
CA ALA A 37 0.87 -4.22 12.95
C ALA A 37 1.31 -5.38 13.86
N PHE A 38 0.36 -6.04 14.51
CA PHE A 38 0.61 -7.24 15.31
C PHE A 38 1.19 -8.37 14.45
N PHE A 39 0.67 -8.59 13.24
CA PHE A 39 1.24 -9.57 12.31
C PHE A 39 2.72 -9.29 12.01
N VAL A 40 3.13 -8.02 11.84
CA VAL A 40 4.55 -7.68 11.65
C VAL A 40 5.39 -8.03 12.88
N ILE A 41 4.87 -7.88 14.10
CA ILE A 41 5.56 -8.32 15.32
C ILE A 41 5.81 -9.83 15.29
N THR A 42 4.83 -10.62 14.81
CA THR A 42 5.02 -12.08 14.68
C THR A 42 6.13 -12.46 13.69
N GLN A 43 6.35 -11.67 12.63
CA GLN A 43 7.46 -11.88 11.69
C GLN A 43 8.83 -11.71 12.37
N TYR A 44 8.94 -10.77 13.32
CA TYR A 44 10.17 -10.60 14.11
C TYR A 44 10.38 -11.70 15.13
N MET A 45 9.29 -12.25 15.70
CA MET A 45 9.37 -13.43 16.54
C MET A 45 9.87 -14.66 15.76
N GLU A 46 9.40 -14.84 14.52
CA GLU A 46 9.90 -15.89 13.62
C GLU A 46 11.41 -15.74 13.40
N LEU A 47 11.89 -14.54 13.03
CA LEU A 47 13.33 -14.26 12.88
C LEU A 47 14.14 -14.62 14.11
N TYR A 48 13.60 -14.38 15.31
CA TYR A 48 14.28 -14.73 16.56
C TYR A 48 14.39 -16.25 16.75
N VAL A 49 13.38 -17.02 16.32
CA VAL A 49 13.38 -18.50 16.40
C VAL A 49 14.36 -19.10 15.40
N ILE A 50 14.37 -18.61 14.15
CA ILE A 50 15.22 -19.14 13.07
C ILE A 50 16.66 -18.61 13.08
N ARG A 51 17.06 -17.86 14.12
CA ARG A 51 18.33 -17.12 14.19
C ARG A 51 19.60 -17.96 13.97
N SER A 52 19.52 -19.28 14.13
CA SER A 52 20.63 -20.21 13.91
C SER A 52 20.92 -20.48 12.43
N ASP A 53 19.96 -20.23 11.54
CA ASP A 53 20.11 -20.41 10.09
C ASP A 53 20.24 -19.02 9.41
N LEU A 54 21.48 -18.66 9.10
CA LEU A 54 21.81 -17.31 8.59
C LEU A 54 21.19 -17.03 7.22
N ASP A 55 21.07 -18.03 6.34
CA ASP A 55 20.50 -17.87 5.01
C ASP A 55 18.98 -17.66 5.07
N LEU A 56 18.32 -18.40 5.95
CA LEU A 56 16.88 -18.24 6.21
C LEU A 56 16.58 -16.88 6.86
N VAL A 57 17.43 -16.46 7.82
CA VAL A 57 17.33 -15.14 8.47
C VAL A 57 17.45 -14.02 7.45
N LEU A 58 18.48 -14.03 6.60
CA LEU A 58 18.69 -12.95 5.63
C LEU A 58 17.53 -12.80 4.64
N THR A 59 16.91 -13.92 4.24
CA THR A 59 15.76 -13.92 3.33
C THR A 59 14.51 -13.36 4.02
N ASN A 60 14.20 -13.83 5.23
CA ASN A 60 13.02 -13.39 5.98
C ASN A 60 13.16 -11.96 6.55
N MET A 61 14.38 -11.51 6.81
CA MET A 61 14.69 -10.18 7.33
C MET A 61 14.31 -9.09 6.33
N LYS A 62 14.60 -9.28 5.03
CA LYS A 62 14.22 -8.33 3.97
C LYS A 62 12.72 -8.10 3.92
N ILE A 63 11.95 -9.18 4.03
CA ILE A 63 10.48 -9.15 4.01
C ILE A 63 9.97 -8.42 5.26
N SER A 64 10.49 -8.77 6.43
CA SER A 64 10.09 -8.18 7.72
C SER A 64 10.40 -6.68 7.80
N MET A 65 11.54 -6.24 7.26
CA MET A 65 11.90 -4.83 7.17
C MET A 65 10.92 -4.02 6.30
N LEU A 66 10.52 -4.57 5.14
CA LEU A 66 9.55 -3.91 4.27
C LEU A 66 8.20 -3.75 5.00
N SER A 67 7.74 -4.78 5.70
CA SER A 67 6.53 -4.75 6.53
C SER A 67 6.57 -3.65 7.58
N VAL A 68 7.69 -3.48 8.30
CA VAL A 68 7.86 -2.41 9.30
C VAL A 68 7.75 -1.03 8.67
N VAL A 69 8.43 -0.79 7.54
CA VAL A 69 8.34 0.49 6.83
C VAL A 69 6.89 0.79 6.42
N CYS A 70 6.14 -0.22 5.99
CA CYS A 70 4.73 -0.07 5.67
C CYS A 70 3.89 0.32 6.90
N ILE A 71 4.03 -0.38 8.03
CA ILE A 71 3.29 -0.07 9.26
C ILE A 71 3.62 1.32 9.79
N VAL A 72 4.91 1.70 9.82
CA VAL A 72 5.35 3.03 10.25
C VAL A 72 4.72 4.11 9.36
N LYS A 73 4.68 3.91 8.04
CA LYS A 73 4.02 4.84 7.12
C LYS A 73 2.52 4.95 7.38
N VAL A 74 1.84 3.82 7.61
CA VAL A 74 0.40 3.79 7.90
C VAL A 74 0.10 4.51 9.22
N HIS A 75 0.81 4.18 10.29
CA HIS A 75 0.63 4.82 11.60
C HIS A 75 0.95 6.31 11.54
N SER A 76 2.05 6.70 10.88
CA SER A 76 2.38 8.11 10.64
C SER A 76 1.27 8.84 9.89
N PHE A 77 0.72 8.24 8.82
CA PHE A 77 -0.39 8.84 8.07
C PHE A 77 -1.65 9.02 8.94
N ILE A 78 -1.99 8.03 9.77
CA ILE A 78 -3.16 8.08 10.66
C ILE A 78 -2.97 9.11 11.78
N LEU A 79 -1.78 9.17 12.40
CA LEU A 79 -1.45 10.14 13.43
C LEU A 79 -1.55 11.58 12.90
N TRP A 80 -1.04 11.81 11.69
CA TRP A 80 -1.00 13.13 11.04
C TRP A 80 -2.22 13.38 10.14
N GLN A 81 -3.28 12.58 10.28
CA GLN A 81 -4.39 12.55 9.34
C GLN A 81 -5.12 13.90 9.21
N LYS A 82 -5.17 14.69 10.28
CA LYS A 82 -5.73 16.05 10.24
C LYS A 82 -5.00 16.93 9.22
N HIS A 83 -3.67 16.99 9.32
CA HIS A 83 -2.84 17.75 8.40
C HIS A 83 -2.91 17.20 6.97
N TRP A 84 -2.93 15.87 6.81
CA TRP A 84 -3.11 15.26 5.48
C TRP A 84 -4.44 15.65 4.82
N ARG A 85 -5.53 15.77 5.59
CA ARG A 85 -6.81 16.26 5.07
C ARG A 85 -6.72 17.71 4.62
N GLU A 86 -6.06 18.56 5.39
CA GLU A 86 -5.84 19.97 5.04
C GLU A 86 -5.08 20.08 3.73
N VAL A 87 -3.98 19.35 3.58
CA VAL A 87 -3.19 19.29 2.32
C VAL A 87 -4.05 18.80 1.15
N LEU A 88 -4.77 17.69 1.32
CA LEU A 88 -5.61 17.14 0.25
C LEU A 88 -6.73 18.11 -0.17
N ASN A 89 -7.30 18.86 0.79
CA ASN A 89 -8.33 19.84 0.52
C ASN A 89 -7.76 21.09 -0.15
N TYR A 90 -6.61 21.57 0.32
CA TYR A 90 -5.88 22.69 -0.29
C TYR A 90 -5.53 22.40 -1.75
N VAL A 91 -4.89 21.25 -2.03
CA VAL A 91 -4.52 20.86 -3.40
C VAL A 91 -5.76 20.73 -4.29
N THR A 92 -6.87 20.23 -3.75
CA THR A 92 -8.14 20.13 -4.50
C THR A 92 -8.75 21.51 -4.79
N ALA A 93 -8.66 22.45 -3.84
CA ALA A 93 -9.15 23.81 -4.04
C ALA A 93 -8.31 24.55 -5.09
N ALA A 94 -6.99 24.46 -4.99
CA ALA A 94 -6.07 25.02 -5.97
C ALA A 94 -6.28 24.44 -7.38
N ASP A 95 -6.39 23.11 -7.52
CA ASP A 95 -6.67 22.46 -8.81
C ASP A 95 -8.00 22.92 -9.43
N LYS A 96 -9.04 23.15 -8.61
CA LYS A 96 -10.31 23.69 -9.11
C LYS A 96 -10.19 25.14 -9.56
N PHE A 97 -9.49 25.97 -8.79
CA PHE A 97 -9.27 27.38 -9.12
C PHE A 97 -8.52 27.53 -10.45
N GLU A 98 -7.42 26.77 -10.64
CA GLU A 98 -6.64 26.81 -11.89
C GLU A 98 -7.45 26.34 -13.11
N ARG A 99 -8.41 25.43 -12.91
CA ARG A 99 -9.30 24.94 -13.99
C ARG A 99 -10.42 25.92 -14.36
N GLN A 100 -10.69 26.92 -13.53
CA GLN A 100 -11.68 27.96 -13.83
C GLN A 100 -11.10 29.11 -14.67
N SER A 101 -9.81 29.06 -14.99
CA SER A 101 -9.17 30.04 -15.87
C SER A 101 -9.64 29.90 -17.32
N ASP A 102 -10.08 31.01 -17.93
CA ASP A 102 -10.46 31.08 -19.35
C ASP A 102 -9.27 30.98 -20.32
N ASP A 103 -8.04 31.00 -19.80
CA ASP A 103 -6.82 30.83 -20.61
C ASP A 103 -6.71 29.40 -21.16
N PRO A 104 -6.80 29.22 -22.50
CA PRO A 104 -6.75 27.89 -23.13
C PRO A 104 -5.39 27.20 -22.96
N ILE A 105 -4.29 27.95 -22.81
CA ILE A 105 -2.95 27.41 -22.62
C ILE A 105 -2.85 26.78 -21.22
N LYS A 106 -3.29 27.50 -20.19
CA LYS A 106 -3.30 26.98 -18.81
C LYS A 106 -4.17 25.74 -18.67
N SER A 107 -5.37 25.76 -19.26
CA SER A 107 -6.26 24.61 -19.26
C SER A 107 -5.59 23.37 -19.86
N LYS A 108 -4.94 23.52 -21.03
CA LYS A 108 -4.19 22.44 -21.69
C LYS A 108 -3.03 21.90 -20.84
N ILE A 109 -2.31 22.77 -20.13
CA ILE A 109 -1.22 22.36 -19.24
C ILE A 109 -1.76 21.52 -18.08
N VAL A 110 -2.80 22.01 -17.40
CA VAL A 110 -3.41 21.31 -16.25
C VAL A 110 -3.95 19.94 -16.66
N GLU A 111 -4.60 19.85 -17.81
CA GLU A 111 -5.09 18.57 -18.35
C GLU A 111 -3.96 17.60 -18.69
N THR A 112 -2.90 18.09 -19.35
CA THR A 112 -1.74 17.27 -19.72
C THR A 112 -1.05 16.72 -18.48
N TYR A 113 -0.83 17.58 -17.49
CA TYR A 113 -0.24 17.20 -16.21
C TYR A 113 -1.10 16.17 -15.46
N THR A 114 -2.41 16.39 -15.41
CA THR A 114 -3.36 15.45 -14.79
C THR A 114 -3.31 14.08 -15.47
N ARG A 115 -3.29 14.05 -16.81
CA ARG A 115 -3.21 12.81 -17.58
C ARG A 115 -1.91 12.06 -17.29
N TYR A 116 -0.79 12.78 -17.22
CA TYR A 116 0.50 12.22 -16.87
C TYR A 116 0.49 11.59 -15.47
N CYS A 117 0.05 12.32 -14.44
CA CYS A 117 -0.01 11.81 -13.07
C CYS A 117 -0.93 10.59 -12.92
N ARG A 118 -2.07 10.57 -13.65
CA ARG A 118 -2.97 9.41 -13.67
C ARG A 118 -2.31 8.18 -14.31
N ARG A 119 -1.61 8.35 -15.44
CA ARG A 119 -0.85 7.26 -16.08
C ARG A 119 0.20 6.68 -15.14
N LEU A 120 0.95 7.56 -14.46
CA LEU A 120 1.95 7.14 -13.48
C LEU A 120 1.31 6.36 -12.33
N THR A 121 0.18 6.85 -11.81
CA THR A 121 -0.56 6.18 -10.74
C THR A 121 -1.03 4.78 -11.18
N TYR A 122 -1.62 4.66 -12.37
CA TYR A 122 -2.07 3.36 -12.87
C TYR A 122 -0.92 2.39 -13.14
N PHE A 123 0.19 2.89 -13.68
CA PHE A 123 1.39 2.07 -13.90
C PHE A 123 1.96 1.56 -12.58
N TYR A 124 2.07 2.43 -11.56
CA TYR A 124 2.47 2.01 -10.22
C TYR A 124 1.55 0.93 -9.66
N TRP A 125 0.24 1.08 -9.79
CA TRP A 125 -0.71 0.07 -9.30
C TRP A 125 -0.68 -1.24 -10.08
N ALA A 126 -0.39 -1.21 -11.37
CA ALA A 126 -0.13 -2.42 -12.15
C ALA A 126 1.10 -3.18 -11.63
N LEU A 127 2.18 -2.46 -11.29
CA LEU A 127 3.37 -3.05 -10.68
C LEU A 127 3.06 -3.65 -9.31
N VAL A 128 2.38 -2.90 -8.43
CA VAL A 128 1.97 -3.39 -7.10
C VAL A 128 1.13 -4.66 -7.22
N PHE A 129 0.15 -4.67 -8.12
CA PHE A 129 -0.69 -5.84 -8.35
C PHE A 129 0.11 -7.04 -8.90
N THR A 130 1.04 -6.79 -9.82
CA THR A 130 1.94 -7.84 -10.34
C THR A 130 2.79 -8.43 -9.21
N THR A 131 3.42 -7.58 -8.39
CA THR A 131 4.19 -8.03 -7.22
C THR A 131 3.31 -8.86 -6.28
N PHE A 132 2.12 -8.39 -5.93
CA PHE A 132 1.17 -9.13 -5.09
C PHE A 132 0.85 -10.53 -5.65
N LEU A 133 0.54 -10.63 -6.95
CA LEU A 133 0.26 -11.92 -7.59
C LEU A 133 1.48 -12.84 -7.57
N THR A 134 2.66 -12.32 -7.89
CA THR A 134 3.89 -13.12 -7.90
C THR A 134 4.27 -13.61 -6.52
N THR A 135 4.28 -12.75 -5.50
CA THR A 135 4.66 -13.13 -4.13
C THR A 135 3.66 -14.12 -3.52
N THR A 136 2.35 -13.88 -3.67
CA THR A 136 1.31 -14.78 -3.13
C THR A 136 1.22 -16.09 -3.92
N GLY A 137 1.48 -16.04 -5.23
CA GLY A 137 1.45 -17.20 -6.11
C GLY A 137 2.70 -18.08 -6.05
N THR A 138 3.84 -17.57 -5.55
CA THR A 138 5.12 -18.30 -5.55
C THR A 138 5.05 -19.67 -4.85
N PRO A 139 4.47 -19.81 -3.64
CA PRO A 139 4.34 -21.11 -2.99
C PRO A 139 3.49 -22.09 -3.82
N LEU A 140 2.40 -21.61 -4.42
CA LEU A 140 1.53 -22.42 -5.26
C LEU A 140 2.26 -22.87 -6.55
N MET A 141 2.97 -21.96 -7.21
CA MET A 141 3.77 -22.28 -8.40
C MET A 141 4.85 -23.32 -8.06
N ARG A 142 5.53 -23.19 -6.91
CA ARG A 142 6.53 -24.15 -6.44
C ARG A 142 5.91 -25.52 -6.15
N TYR A 143 4.74 -25.54 -5.53
CA TYR A 143 3.98 -26.77 -5.30
C TYR A 143 3.58 -27.48 -6.59
N LEU A 144 3.08 -26.74 -7.59
CA LEU A 144 2.61 -27.33 -8.84
C LEU A 144 3.77 -27.81 -9.75
N SER A 145 4.91 -27.12 -9.71
CA SER A 145 6.04 -27.36 -10.65
C SER A 145 7.09 -28.35 -10.15
N SER A 146 7.28 -28.53 -8.84
CA SER A 146 8.35 -29.37 -8.29
C SER A 146 7.81 -30.64 -7.63
N SER A 147 8.07 -31.81 -8.22
CA SER A 147 7.74 -33.11 -7.62
C SER A 147 8.43 -33.30 -6.26
N THR A 148 9.71 -32.95 -6.18
CA THR A 148 10.52 -33.01 -4.94
C THR A 148 9.91 -32.17 -3.83
N PHE A 149 9.46 -30.95 -4.12
CA PHE A 149 8.83 -30.09 -3.11
C PHE A 149 7.52 -30.67 -2.58
N ARG A 150 6.72 -31.33 -3.44
CA ARG A 150 5.48 -32.02 -3.00
C ARG A 150 5.78 -33.24 -2.14
N GLU A 151 6.78 -34.03 -2.50
CA GLU A 151 7.20 -35.22 -1.75
C GLU A 151 7.74 -34.83 -0.37
N ASN A 152 8.58 -33.81 -0.32
CA ASN A 152 9.09 -33.20 0.92
C ASN A 152 7.95 -32.77 1.86
N MET A 153 6.98 -31.99 1.37
CA MET A 153 5.81 -31.62 2.17
C MET A 153 4.97 -32.82 2.62
N ARG A 154 4.82 -33.85 1.78
CA ARG A 154 4.08 -35.07 2.16
C ARG A 154 4.81 -35.87 3.25
N ASN A 155 6.14 -35.85 3.23
CA ASN A 155 6.99 -36.59 4.17
C ASN A 155 7.33 -35.78 5.44
N GLY A 156 6.98 -34.49 5.49
CA GLY A 156 7.22 -33.61 6.64
C GLY A 156 8.68 -33.17 6.80
N THR A 157 9.45 -33.22 5.71
CA THR A 157 10.88 -32.82 5.60
C THR A 157 11.04 -31.76 4.54
#